data_AF-A0A4R5AR56-F1
#
_entry.id   AF-A0A4R5AR56-F1
#
_cell.length_a   1.000
_cell.length_b   1.000
_cell.length_c   1.000
_cell.angle_alpha   90.00
_cell.angle_beta   90.00
_cell.angle_gamma   90.00
#
_symmetry.space_group_name_H-M   'P 1'
#
loop_
_entity.id
_entity.type
_entity.pdbx_description
1 polymer ?
#
loop_
_entity_poly.entity_id
_entity_poly.type
_entity_poly.pdbx_seq_one_letter_code
_entity_poly.pdbx_strand_id
1 'polypeptide(L)'
;MKQLQKNVKAIIAILILLVSFSGCENNDDNLPEIFAGFTHTINASTGTVTFINTSTEVRYYLWTFGDGTTSTEINPIKTYAKGTYTVTLKITNVAGATDTYEDTIVIDGTTTGPACTSETVESMSAASLNVTFKTDQTSKVISDGAGFQWVANPKTDAGINTSCYVGKVTKTGTNPWDNVQFNLDAKLNFNSNTGLKIKVFSAVPGFKLIIKLEDKANAGTNTELEVATTKTNEWEELSFPFASSQTGKYDKIVLIFDLATKNTNTYYFDDLALYGTGGGGTAACTTETVESMSAASLNVTFKSDQTAKIKNDGTTFAYETNPKSDTGINTSCKVGKVTNLGIAPWDNIQIDLDAKLDFTTHSGLKIKVYSAKAGTKVTIKLEEIGNSGNSTEVGVARTKTNEWEELSIPFPSSASGKFNKIVIFFDLENKDSDTYYFDDLTFYGTGSGSGGGTGGGTPATGDIAANGGFETGDFTGWAVYKNGGVIEVDNTQSKTGTYSAKLFASPSGLNPTLKQERKGAGGIKVGDKVKITFDYLGSLTGISGAYSIQSFVEAANGVNQVVNIAVTPTATWQTFTTTYTVAAGDVSGGITLEFVAICGGVQGCSSTLYIDNVSVIINP
;
A
#
# COMPACT_ATOMS: atom_id res chain seq x y z
N MET A 1 32.26 -86.69 38.12
CA MET A 1 31.19 -85.85 38.72
C MET A 1 31.58 -84.38 38.91
N LYS A 2 32.80 -84.05 39.35
CA LYS A 2 33.26 -82.65 39.53
C LYS A 2 33.44 -81.83 38.23
N GLN A 3 33.76 -82.48 37.10
CA GLN A 3 33.88 -81.79 35.79
C GLN A 3 32.51 -81.38 35.22
N LEU A 4 31.47 -82.18 35.47
CA LEU A 4 30.11 -81.92 35.00
C LEU A 4 29.49 -80.70 35.72
N GLN A 5 29.78 -80.51 37.00
CA GLN A 5 29.29 -79.36 37.78
C GLN A 5 29.94 -78.02 37.36
N LYS A 6 31.18 -78.05 36.87
CA LYS A 6 31.89 -76.84 36.41
C LYS A 6 31.33 -76.35 35.07
N ASN A 7 30.98 -77.28 34.18
CA ASN A 7 30.39 -76.96 32.88
C ASN A 7 28.93 -76.51 33.00
N VAL A 8 28.15 -77.07 33.94
CA VAL A 8 26.76 -76.61 34.20
C VAL A 8 26.72 -75.21 34.82
N LYS A 9 27.65 -74.84 35.70
CA LYS A 9 27.75 -73.47 36.24
C LYS A 9 28.19 -72.45 35.18
N ALA A 10 29.07 -72.83 34.27
CA ALA A 10 29.48 -71.97 33.16
C ALA A 10 28.34 -71.78 32.13
N ILE A 11 27.57 -72.83 31.85
CA ILE A 11 26.41 -72.74 30.93
C ILE A 11 25.27 -71.94 31.55
N ILE A 12 25.00 -72.04 32.86
CA ILE A 12 23.99 -71.22 33.55
C ILE A 12 24.45 -69.75 33.67
N ALA A 13 25.74 -69.48 33.87
CA ALA A 13 26.26 -68.12 33.87
C ALA A 13 26.21 -67.46 32.48
N ILE A 14 26.42 -68.24 31.40
CA ILE A 14 26.27 -67.77 30.02
C ILE A 14 24.78 -67.61 29.65
N LEU A 15 23.88 -68.46 30.17
CA LEU A 15 22.44 -68.31 29.97
C LEU A 15 21.85 -67.12 30.75
N ILE A 16 22.43 -66.74 31.90
CA ILE A 16 22.02 -65.56 32.68
C ILE A 16 22.63 -64.27 32.09
N LEU A 17 23.79 -64.34 31.41
CA LEU A 17 24.36 -63.20 30.66
C LEU A 17 23.66 -62.97 29.30
N LEU A 18 22.95 -63.99 28.77
CA LEU A 18 22.18 -63.92 27.52
C LEU A 18 20.69 -63.57 27.71
N VAL A 19 20.21 -63.39 28.94
CA VAL A 19 18.81 -62.98 29.24
C VAL A 19 18.73 -61.55 29.81
N SER A 20 19.84 -60.79 29.81
CA SER A 20 19.86 -59.35 30.11
C SER A 20 19.98 -58.44 28.88
N PHE A 21 19.78 -58.97 27.67
CA PHE A 21 19.70 -58.19 26.41
C PHE A 21 18.46 -58.52 25.57
N SER A 22 17.35 -58.87 26.22
CA SER A 22 16.04 -58.96 25.57
C SER A 22 15.09 -58.01 26.29
N GLY A 23 15.23 -56.72 25.97
CA GLY A 23 14.48 -55.66 26.63
C GLY A 23 14.85 -54.24 26.17
N CYS A 24 15.17 -54.05 24.90
CA CYS A 24 14.82 -52.83 24.18
C CYS A 24 14.30 -53.30 22.83
N GLU A 25 12.98 -53.29 22.65
CA GLU A 25 12.45 -53.09 21.31
C GLU A 25 13.13 -51.82 20.78
N ASN A 26 13.56 -51.84 19.52
CA ASN A 26 13.95 -50.62 18.82
C ASN A 26 12.68 -49.76 18.72
N ASN A 27 12.31 -49.08 19.79
CA ASN A 27 11.63 -47.82 19.66
C ASN A 27 12.70 -46.90 19.06
N ASP A 28 12.74 -46.85 17.73
CA ASP A 28 13.04 -45.60 17.05
C ASP A 28 11.98 -44.60 17.56
N ASP A 29 12.18 -44.10 18.78
CA ASP A 29 11.52 -42.90 19.25
C ASP A 29 11.95 -41.85 18.24
N ASN A 30 11.05 -41.57 17.29
CA ASN A 30 11.22 -40.55 16.28
C ASN A 30 11.32 -39.22 17.04
N LEU A 31 12.53 -38.89 17.47
CA LEU A 31 12.79 -37.69 18.25
C LEU A 31 12.32 -36.50 17.40
N PRO A 32 11.58 -35.55 18.00
CA PRO A 32 11.05 -34.44 17.23
C PRO A 32 12.18 -33.72 16.50
N GLU A 33 12.03 -33.59 15.19
CA GLU A 33 12.96 -32.88 14.33
C GLU A 33 12.93 -31.40 14.71
N ILE A 34 14.10 -30.86 15.03
CA ILE A 34 14.28 -29.50 15.51
C ILE A 34 14.66 -28.62 14.33
N PHE A 35 14.01 -27.46 14.18
CA PHE A 35 14.28 -26.52 13.09
C PHE A 35 14.71 -25.16 13.64
N ALA A 36 15.89 -24.71 13.26
CA ALA A 36 16.42 -23.39 13.57
C ALA A 36 15.94 -22.36 12.55
N GLY A 37 15.52 -21.21 13.03
CA GLY A 37 15.04 -20.13 12.19
C GLY A 37 14.86 -18.85 12.96
N PHE A 38 15.08 -17.73 12.29
CA PHE A 38 14.69 -16.41 12.77
C PHE A 38 14.39 -15.46 11.61
N THR A 39 13.66 -14.40 11.92
CA THR A 39 13.56 -13.20 11.10
C THR A 39 14.09 -12.00 11.87
N HIS A 40 14.27 -10.86 11.22
CA HIS A 40 14.80 -9.67 11.87
C HIS A 40 14.19 -8.38 11.28
N THR A 41 14.20 -7.32 12.09
CA THR A 41 13.87 -5.95 11.64
C THR A 41 15.04 -5.03 11.96
N ILE A 42 15.41 -4.16 11.00
CA ILE A 42 16.55 -3.24 11.15
C ILE A 42 16.03 -1.81 11.31
N ASN A 43 16.33 -1.19 12.43
CA ASN A 43 16.25 0.25 12.60
C ASN A 43 17.57 0.87 12.10
N ALA A 44 17.60 1.24 10.81
CA ALA A 44 18.82 1.71 10.15
C ALA A 44 19.37 3.05 10.68
N SER A 45 18.54 3.86 11.35
CA SER A 45 18.97 5.13 11.96
C SER A 45 19.74 4.94 13.26
N THR A 46 19.45 3.88 14.00
CA THR A 46 20.15 3.54 15.25
C THR A 46 21.11 2.37 15.11
N GLY A 47 21.05 1.62 13.99
CA GLY A 47 21.73 0.34 13.83
C GLY A 47 21.16 -0.77 14.72
N THR A 48 19.98 -0.56 15.31
CA THR A 48 19.34 -1.53 16.20
C THR A 48 18.57 -2.56 15.40
N VAL A 49 18.85 -3.84 15.64
CA VAL A 49 18.21 -4.97 15.02
C VAL A 49 17.43 -5.73 16.07
N THR A 50 16.14 -5.98 15.81
CA THR A 50 15.30 -6.83 16.65
C THR A 50 15.15 -8.18 15.96
N PHE A 51 15.59 -9.25 16.63
CA PHE A 51 15.47 -10.61 16.13
C PHE A 51 14.20 -11.26 16.65
N ILE A 52 13.52 -12.01 15.78
CA ILE A 52 12.30 -12.76 16.08
C ILE A 52 12.60 -14.24 15.81
N ASN A 53 12.63 -15.05 16.86
CA ASN A 53 12.83 -16.47 16.75
C ASN A 53 11.61 -17.16 16.10
N THR A 54 11.88 -18.04 15.15
CA THR A 54 10.86 -18.88 14.47
C THR A 54 11.19 -20.37 14.61
N SER A 55 12.05 -20.72 15.57
CA SER A 55 12.53 -22.08 15.76
C SER A 55 11.47 -22.97 16.41
N THR A 56 11.48 -24.27 16.09
CA THR A 56 10.58 -25.26 16.68
C THR A 56 11.33 -26.25 17.57
N GLU A 57 10.64 -26.84 18.54
CA GLU A 57 11.17 -27.93 19.39
C GLU A 57 12.45 -27.58 20.17
N VAL A 58 12.60 -26.32 20.61
CA VAL A 58 13.81 -25.78 21.26
C VAL A 58 13.71 -25.65 22.78
N ARG A 59 14.83 -25.89 23.50
CA ARG A 59 15.00 -25.63 24.94
C ARG A 59 16.04 -24.55 25.24
N TYR A 60 17.10 -24.46 24.45
CA TYR A 60 18.19 -23.50 24.63
C TYR A 60 18.49 -22.76 23.33
N TYR A 61 18.82 -21.47 23.45
CA TYR A 61 19.20 -20.59 22.36
C TYR A 61 20.63 -20.11 22.57
N LEU A 62 21.40 -20.06 21.49
CA LEU A 62 22.71 -19.42 21.46
C LEU A 62 22.83 -18.61 20.16
N TRP A 63 22.79 -17.30 20.30
CA TRP A 63 23.02 -16.36 19.22
C TRP A 63 24.48 -15.95 19.17
N THR A 64 25.05 -15.90 17.97
CA THR A 64 26.31 -15.19 17.70
C THR A 64 26.04 -14.13 16.64
N PHE A 65 26.34 -12.88 16.95
CA PHE A 65 25.92 -11.73 16.15
C PHE A 65 26.92 -11.34 15.05
N GLY A 66 27.99 -12.09 14.84
CA GLY A 66 29.02 -11.76 13.85
C GLY A 66 29.94 -10.60 14.25
N ASP A 67 29.67 -9.89 15.35
CA ASP A 67 30.51 -8.83 15.93
C ASP A 67 31.34 -9.31 17.15
N GLY A 68 31.33 -10.62 17.41
CA GLY A 68 31.99 -11.26 18.54
C GLY A 68 31.15 -11.32 19.82
N THR A 69 29.95 -10.74 19.85
CA THR A 69 29.02 -10.84 20.98
C THR A 69 27.98 -11.95 20.80
N THR A 70 27.39 -12.39 21.91
CA THR A 70 26.43 -13.51 21.95
C THR A 70 25.22 -13.20 22.84
N SER A 71 24.11 -13.92 22.62
CA SER A 71 22.92 -13.88 23.50
C SER A 71 22.31 -15.27 23.70
N THR A 72 21.55 -15.45 24.78
CA THR A 72 20.73 -16.65 25.05
C THR A 72 19.23 -16.32 25.18
N GLU A 73 18.85 -15.09 24.89
CA GLU A 73 17.45 -14.65 24.88
C GLU A 73 16.69 -15.27 23.70
N ILE A 74 15.36 -15.39 23.85
CA ILE A 74 14.50 -15.90 22.78
C ILE A 74 14.49 -14.92 21.59
N ASN A 75 14.29 -13.62 21.87
CA ASN A 75 14.19 -12.56 20.87
C ASN A 75 15.13 -11.40 21.23
N PRO A 76 16.44 -11.51 20.98
CA PRO A 76 17.40 -10.48 21.36
C PRO A 76 17.21 -9.19 20.55
N ILE A 77 17.51 -8.07 21.19
CA ILE A 77 17.67 -6.76 20.52
C ILE A 77 19.15 -6.40 20.55
N LYS A 78 19.72 -6.09 19.39
CA LYS A 78 21.17 -5.84 19.24
C LYS A 78 21.42 -4.60 18.41
N THR A 79 22.22 -3.68 18.91
CA THR A 79 22.71 -2.53 18.14
C THR A 79 24.07 -2.84 17.52
N TYR A 80 24.20 -2.56 16.23
CA TYR A 80 25.39 -2.79 15.42
C TYR A 80 26.03 -1.47 14.98
N ALA A 81 27.37 -1.47 14.87
CA ALA A 81 28.07 -0.46 14.10
C ALA A 81 27.87 -0.71 12.59
N LYS A 82 28.28 0.24 11.76
CA LYS A 82 28.21 0.05 10.31
C LYS A 82 29.03 -1.16 9.86
N GLY A 83 28.47 -1.99 8.98
CA GLY A 83 29.13 -3.16 8.44
C GLY A 83 28.16 -4.27 8.08
N THR A 84 28.71 -5.37 7.58
CA THR A 84 27.99 -6.61 7.28
C THR A 84 28.29 -7.62 8.38
N TYR A 85 27.25 -8.26 8.91
CA TYR A 85 27.37 -9.24 9.98
C TYR A 85 26.60 -10.51 9.62
N THR A 86 27.24 -11.67 9.79
CA THR A 86 26.55 -12.96 9.75
C THR A 86 26.05 -13.29 11.15
N VAL A 87 24.73 -13.39 11.29
CA VAL A 87 24.07 -13.73 12.54
C VAL A 87 23.71 -15.21 12.49
N THR A 88 24.17 -15.94 13.50
CA THR A 88 23.92 -17.38 13.62
C THR A 88 23.11 -17.63 14.87
N LEU A 89 22.02 -18.38 14.73
CA LEU A 89 21.26 -18.94 15.84
C LEU A 89 21.49 -20.45 15.88
N LYS A 90 22.08 -20.93 16.98
CA LYS A 90 22.14 -22.34 17.32
C LYS A 90 21.12 -22.65 18.41
N ILE A 91 20.30 -23.67 18.19
CA ILE A 91 19.31 -24.14 19.16
C ILE A 91 19.63 -25.54 19.65
N THR A 92 19.10 -25.90 20.83
CA THR A 92 19.24 -27.25 21.40
C THR A 92 17.94 -27.67 22.08
N ASN A 93 17.44 -28.87 21.81
CA ASN A 93 16.23 -29.41 22.44
C ASN A 93 16.52 -30.15 23.77
N VAL A 94 15.46 -30.65 24.40
CA VAL A 94 15.54 -31.43 25.66
C VAL A 94 16.37 -32.71 25.54
N ALA A 95 16.44 -33.30 24.34
CA ALA A 95 17.17 -34.54 24.04
C ALA A 95 18.62 -34.29 23.62
N GLY A 96 19.04 -33.02 23.53
CA GLY A 96 20.39 -32.63 23.12
C GLY A 96 20.60 -32.53 21.61
N ALA A 97 19.55 -32.70 20.79
CA ALA A 97 19.63 -32.45 19.35
C ALA A 97 19.79 -30.95 19.09
N THR A 98 20.57 -30.59 18.06
CA THR A 98 20.87 -29.20 17.71
C THR A 98 20.64 -28.93 16.24
N ASP A 99 20.15 -27.74 15.93
CA ASP A 99 20.10 -27.20 14.57
C ASP A 99 20.64 -25.76 14.58
N THR A 100 21.05 -25.27 13.41
CA THR A 100 21.68 -23.95 13.23
C THR A 100 21.17 -23.25 11.99
N TYR A 101 20.81 -21.97 12.13
CA TYR A 101 20.37 -21.12 11.04
C TYR A 101 21.22 -19.84 11.00
N GLU A 102 21.59 -19.42 9.79
CA GLU A 102 22.42 -18.24 9.54
C GLU A 102 21.73 -17.28 8.58
N ASP A 103 21.83 -15.99 8.86
CA ASP A 103 21.39 -14.92 7.98
C ASP A 103 22.41 -13.78 8.01
N THR A 104 22.53 -13.05 6.90
CA THR A 104 23.47 -11.93 6.79
C THR A 104 22.71 -10.62 6.82
N ILE A 105 23.06 -9.77 7.79
CA ILE A 105 22.52 -8.42 7.91
C ILE A 105 23.54 -7.38 7.48
N VAL A 106 23.07 -6.30 6.87
CA VAL A 106 23.90 -5.17 6.45
C VAL A 106 23.43 -3.90 7.16
N ILE A 107 24.35 -3.24 7.84
CA ILE A 107 24.13 -2.01 8.59
C ILE A 107 24.95 -0.92 7.90
N ASP A 108 24.40 -0.26 6.88
CA ASP A 108 25.17 0.73 6.11
C ASP A 108 25.24 2.11 6.78
N GLY A 109 24.39 2.34 7.79
CA GLY A 109 24.24 3.60 8.52
C GLY A 109 24.12 4.84 7.61
N THR A 110 23.66 4.64 6.38
CA THR A 110 23.18 5.66 5.47
C THR A 110 21.68 5.43 5.34
N THR A 111 20.91 6.03 6.24
CA THR A 111 19.49 6.17 6.00
C THR A 111 19.32 7.14 4.83
N THR A 112 18.99 6.63 3.66
CA THR A 112 17.81 7.20 3.01
C THR A 112 16.68 6.21 3.29
N GLY A 113 15.89 6.49 4.34
CA GLY A 113 14.47 6.16 4.24
C GLY A 113 13.88 6.84 3.00
N PRO A 114 12.57 6.70 2.70
CA PRO A 114 11.96 7.58 1.70
C PRO A 114 12.39 9.02 2.03
N ALA A 115 12.96 9.70 1.04
CA ALA A 115 13.44 11.06 1.20
C ALA A 115 12.32 11.85 1.85
N CYS A 116 12.60 12.46 2.99
CA CYS A 116 11.60 13.29 3.60
C CYS A 116 11.23 14.40 2.62
N THR A 117 9.97 14.80 2.62
CA THR A 117 9.46 15.90 1.82
C THR A 117 9.59 17.16 2.65
N SER A 118 10.26 18.17 2.10
CA SER A 118 10.30 19.49 2.70
C SER A 118 8.93 20.14 2.62
N GLU A 119 8.46 20.65 3.74
CA GLU A 119 7.20 21.37 3.79
C GLU A 119 7.25 22.69 3.01
N THR A 120 6.16 22.98 2.30
CA THR A 120 6.04 24.19 1.47
C THR A 120 5.18 25.27 2.12
N VAL A 121 4.27 24.88 3.02
CA VAL A 121 3.33 25.76 3.70
C VAL A 121 3.30 25.48 5.20
N GLU A 122 3.17 26.54 6.00
CA GLU A 122 3.01 26.46 7.45
C GLU A 122 2.30 27.72 7.93
N SER A 123 1.37 27.59 8.88
CA SER A 123 0.67 28.73 9.43
C SER A 123 0.17 28.45 10.85
N MET A 124 0.37 29.44 11.72
CA MET A 124 -0.11 29.47 13.11
C MET A 124 -1.34 30.38 13.29
N SER A 125 -1.91 30.90 12.20
CA SER A 125 -3.10 31.75 12.29
C SER A 125 -4.34 30.90 12.55
N ALA A 126 -5.32 31.44 13.26
CA ALA A 126 -6.58 30.75 13.49
C ALA A 126 -7.40 30.57 12.20
N ALA A 127 -7.24 31.45 11.21
CA ALA A 127 -7.97 31.37 9.95
C ALA A 127 -7.39 30.30 9.01
N SER A 128 -6.09 30.04 9.11
CA SER A 128 -5.37 29.11 8.25
C SER A 128 -4.43 28.21 9.02
N LEU A 129 -4.87 27.64 10.13
CA LEU A 129 -4.01 26.81 10.98
C LEU A 129 -3.52 25.58 10.20
N ASN A 130 -2.20 25.44 10.11
CA ASN A 130 -1.50 24.32 9.49
C ASN A 130 -0.08 24.22 10.06
N VAL A 131 0.09 23.48 11.15
CA VAL A 131 1.38 23.30 11.84
C VAL A 131 2.07 22.06 11.28
N THR A 132 2.96 22.28 10.32
CA THR A 132 3.67 21.24 9.55
C THR A 132 5.15 21.11 9.93
N PHE A 133 5.64 21.96 10.83
CA PHE A 133 7.05 22.01 11.23
C PHE A 133 8.03 22.30 10.09
N LYS A 134 7.57 23.03 9.06
CA LYS A 134 8.40 23.66 8.04
C LYS A 134 9.54 24.50 8.63
N THR A 135 9.27 25.15 9.76
CA THR A 135 10.26 25.88 10.56
C THR A 135 10.16 25.49 12.04
N ASP A 136 11.21 25.75 12.81
CA ASP A 136 11.22 25.47 14.25
C ASP A 136 10.20 26.36 15.00
N GLN A 137 9.10 25.75 15.44
CA GLN A 137 8.03 26.41 16.20
C GLN A 137 8.24 26.40 17.71
N THR A 138 9.37 25.90 18.24
CA THR A 138 9.59 25.71 19.69
C THR A 138 9.27 26.96 20.51
N SER A 139 9.60 28.16 20.01
CA SER A 139 9.32 29.43 20.69
C SER A 139 7.82 29.78 20.81
N LYS A 140 6.96 29.17 19.99
CA LYS A 140 5.51 29.36 20.00
C LYS A 140 4.76 28.26 20.78
N VAL A 141 5.45 27.20 21.16
CA VAL A 141 4.88 26.09 21.94
C VAL A 141 5.07 26.38 23.43
N ILE A 142 3.96 26.45 24.15
CA ILE A 142 3.97 26.59 25.60
C ILE A 142 3.98 25.17 26.19
N SER A 143 5.03 24.86 26.95
CA SER A 143 5.19 23.59 27.65
C SER A 143 4.61 23.70 29.06
N ASP A 144 3.66 22.82 29.41
CA ASP A 144 3.07 22.76 30.75
C ASP A 144 3.11 21.31 31.25
N GLY A 145 4.20 20.95 31.95
CA GLY A 145 4.43 19.58 32.43
C GLY A 145 4.95 18.61 31.37
N ALA A 146 4.99 18.97 30.09
CA ALA A 146 5.64 18.20 29.02
C ALA A 146 6.78 19.01 28.37
N GLY A 147 7.83 18.35 27.91
CA GLY A 147 8.86 18.96 27.07
C GLY A 147 8.47 18.91 25.59
N PHE A 148 8.79 19.96 24.84
CA PHE A 148 8.63 20.02 23.39
C PHE A 148 9.98 20.17 22.67
N GLN A 149 10.14 19.49 21.52
CA GLN A 149 11.32 19.61 20.65
C GLN A 149 10.88 19.57 19.18
N TRP A 150 11.45 20.45 18.35
CA TRP A 150 11.44 20.30 16.90
C TRP A 150 12.57 19.35 16.49
N VAL A 151 12.23 18.22 15.87
CA VAL A 151 13.18 17.14 15.58
C VAL A 151 12.97 16.59 14.19
N ALA A 152 14.02 15.96 13.62
CA ALA A 152 13.87 15.18 12.40
C ALA A 152 12.80 14.09 12.60
N ASN A 153 11.98 13.87 11.57
CA ASN A 153 10.93 12.86 11.60
C ASN A 153 11.54 11.48 11.92
N PRO A 154 11.16 10.81 13.03
CA PRO A 154 11.76 9.54 13.42
C PRO A 154 11.42 8.39 12.46
N LYS A 155 10.37 8.55 11.65
CA LYS A 155 9.93 7.57 10.65
C LYS A 155 9.25 8.28 9.49
N THR A 156 9.94 8.47 8.37
CA THR A 156 9.27 8.87 7.13
C THR A 156 8.45 7.70 6.59
N ASP A 157 7.16 7.91 6.37
CA ASP A 157 6.22 6.93 5.83
C ASP A 157 5.67 7.46 4.50
N ALA A 158 5.88 6.72 3.42
CA ALA A 158 5.51 7.12 2.06
C ALA A 158 4.00 7.36 1.86
N GLY A 159 3.15 6.96 2.82
CA GLY A 159 1.68 7.10 2.71
C GLY A 159 1.02 8.10 3.66
N ILE A 160 1.60 8.41 4.82
CA ILE A 160 0.90 9.22 5.86
C ILE A 160 1.70 10.46 6.23
N ASN A 161 2.94 10.31 6.67
CA ASN A 161 3.79 11.43 7.04
C ASN A 161 5.16 11.31 6.37
N THR A 162 5.35 12.11 5.33
CA THR A 162 6.62 12.20 4.60
C THR A 162 7.48 13.37 5.08
N SER A 163 7.03 14.19 6.03
CA SER A 163 7.67 15.43 6.46
C SER A 163 9.09 15.23 6.98
N CYS A 164 9.95 16.21 6.76
CA CYS A 164 11.34 16.18 7.24
C CYS A 164 11.47 16.39 8.75
N TYR A 165 10.59 17.19 9.33
CA TYR A 165 10.64 17.55 10.74
C TYR A 165 9.26 17.45 11.34
N VAL A 166 9.21 17.16 12.64
CA VAL A 166 7.96 16.96 13.39
C VAL A 166 8.12 17.52 14.80
N GLY A 167 6.99 17.71 15.48
CA GLY A 167 6.94 18.04 16.89
C GLY A 167 7.11 16.78 17.74
N LYS A 168 8.06 16.78 18.67
CA LYS A 168 8.23 15.74 19.68
C LYS A 168 7.81 16.27 21.04
N VAL A 169 6.92 15.53 21.69
CA VAL A 169 6.45 15.79 23.05
C VAL A 169 6.94 14.69 23.97
N THR A 170 7.49 15.04 25.12
CA THR A 170 7.92 14.10 26.16
C THR A 170 7.29 14.48 27.48
N LYS A 171 6.47 13.60 28.06
CA LYS A 171 5.87 13.87 29.38
C LYS A 171 6.94 13.84 30.46
N THR A 172 6.81 14.68 31.49
CA THR A 172 7.79 14.71 32.58
C THR A 172 7.52 13.61 33.61
N GLY A 173 6.32 13.04 33.60
CA GLY A 173 5.88 12.03 34.57
C GLY A 173 5.44 12.63 35.91
N THR A 174 5.45 13.96 36.03
CA THR A 174 5.07 14.66 37.25
C THR A 174 3.55 14.71 37.41
N ASN A 175 2.86 15.17 36.36
CA ASN A 175 1.42 15.37 36.39
C ASN A 175 0.69 14.50 35.36
N PRO A 176 -0.50 13.99 35.70
CA PRO A 176 -1.33 13.27 34.73
C PRO A 176 -1.84 14.14 33.57
N TRP A 177 -1.80 15.48 33.70
CA TRP A 177 -2.28 16.48 32.75
C TRP A 177 -1.15 17.22 32.00
N ASP A 178 0.07 16.66 31.98
CA ASP A 178 1.18 17.21 31.20
C ASP A 178 0.76 17.44 29.73
N ASN A 179 1.00 18.65 29.20
CA ASN A 179 0.48 19.10 27.92
C ASN A 179 1.42 20.10 27.22
N VAL A 180 1.15 20.30 25.93
CA VAL A 180 1.74 21.39 25.14
C VAL A 180 0.63 22.25 24.55
N GLN A 181 0.86 23.57 24.42
CA GLN A 181 -0.18 24.53 24.06
C GLN A 181 0.28 25.49 22.96
N PHE A 182 -0.69 25.99 22.20
CA PHE A 182 -0.51 26.99 21.16
C PHE A 182 -1.51 28.11 21.35
N ASN A 183 -1.03 29.34 21.29
CA ASN A 183 -1.88 30.53 21.23
C ASN A 183 -2.06 30.95 19.78
N LEU A 184 -3.30 31.16 19.36
CA LEU A 184 -3.64 31.62 18.02
C LEU A 184 -3.81 33.14 17.99
N ASP A 185 -3.75 33.74 16.81
CA ASP A 185 -3.90 35.18 16.61
C ASP A 185 -5.36 35.67 16.68
N ALA A 186 -6.32 34.79 16.45
CA ALA A 186 -7.75 35.04 16.53
C ALA A 186 -8.50 33.80 17.03
N LYS A 187 -9.83 33.93 17.17
CA LYS A 187 -10.69 32.79 17.52
C LYS A 187 -10.98 31.92 16.31
N LEU A 188 -10.94 30.60 16.50
CA LEU A 188 -11.21 29.60 15.46
C LEU A 188 -12.62 29.73 14.90
N ASN A 189 -12.78 29.42 13.60
CA ASN A 189 -14.05 29.45 12.90
C ASN A 189 -14.39 28.08 12.32
N PHE A 190 -15.54 27.53 12.74
CA PHE A 190 -16.05 26.22 12.34
C PHE A 190 -17.35 26.30 11.51
N ASN A 191 -17.64 27.45 10.91
CA ASN A 191 -18.76 27.58 9.96
C ASN A 191 -18.41 26.96 8.62
N SER A 192 -17.17 27.12 8.18
CA SER A 192 -16.60 26.51 6.98
C SER A 192 -15.60 25.40 7.31
N ASN A 193 -15.11 25.31 8.55
CA ASN A 193 -14.27 24.21 9.01
C ASN A 193 -15.06 23.24 9.86
N THR A 194 -14.86 21.95 9.66
CA THR A 194 -15.55 20.89 10.38
C THR A 194 -14.78 20.40 11.61
N GLY A 195 -13.53 20.85 11.80
CA GLY A 195 -12.74 20.52 12.99
C GLY A 195 -11.25 20.71 12.82
N LEU A 196 -10.48 20.00 13.65
CA LEU A 196 -9.02 19.90 13.59
C LEU A 196 -8.58 18.48 13.26
N LYS A 197 -7.53 18.34 12.46
CA LYS A 197 -6.85 17.07 12.22
C LYS A 197 -5.39 17.16 12.59
N ILE A 198 -4.76 16.03 12.90
CA ILE A 198 -3.37 15.95 13.34
C ILE A 198 -2.82 14.55 13.05
N LYS A 199 -1.59 14.48 12.54
CA LYS A 199 -0.86 13.22 12.42
C LYS A 199 -0.09 12.96 13.70
N VAL A 200 -0.10 11.71 14.17
CA VAL A 200 0.59 11.30 15.40
C VAL A 200 1.37 10.00 15.20
N PHE A 201 2.44 9.83 15.98
CA PHE A 201 3.27 8.63 16.00
C PHE A 201 3.79 8.38 17.42
N SER A 202 3.72 7.14 17.90
CA SER A 202 4.37 6.71 19.15
C SER A 202 4.58 5.20 19.19
N ALA A 203 5.52 4.76 20.05
CA ALA A 203 5.70 3.36 20.42
C ALA A 203 4.68 2.89 21.48
N VAL A 204 3.90 3.81 22.06
CA VAL A 204 2.87 3.50 23.06
C VAL A 204 1.63 2.96 22.35
N PRO A 205 1.19 1.72 22.58
CA PRO A 205 0.00 1.19 21.92
C PRO A 205 -1.28 1.82 22.47
N GLY A 206 -2.17 2.26 21.59
CA GLY A 206 -3.53 2.68 21.95
C GLY A 206 -3.61 3.94 22.83
N PHE A 207 -2.58 4.78 22.80
CA PHE A 207 -2.57 6.02 23.56
C PHE A 207 -3.70 6.95 23.10
N LYS A 208 -4.19 7.79 24.02
CA LYS A 208 -5.25 8.75 23.74
C LYS A 208 -4.68 10.15 23.56
N LEU A 209 -5.13 10.83 22.51
CA LEU A 209 -4.89 12.25 22.33
C LEU A 209 -6.16 13.02 22.65
N ILE A 210 -6.04 14.03 23.51
CA ILE A 210 -7.07 15.03 23.74
C ILE A 210 -6.64 16.32 23.06
N ILE A 211 -7.52 16.87 22.23
CA ILE A 211 -7.45 18.26 21.80
C ILE A 211 -8.46 19.04 22.62
N LYS A 212 -7.94 19.93 23.47
CA LYS A 212 -8.74 20.89 24.22
C LYS A 212 -8.57 22.28 23.61
N LEU A 213 -9.70 22.94 23.35
CA LEU A 213 -9.77 24.32 22.89
C LEU A 213 -10.17 25.22 24.05
N GLU A 214 -9.48 26.35 24.22
CA GLU A 214 -9.73 27.31 25.30
C GLU A 214 -9.77 28.76 24.77
N ASP A 215 -10.50 29.63 25.47
CA ASP A 215 -10.31 31.08 25.35
C ASP A 215 -9.09 31.49 26.19
N LYS A 216 -8.08 32.09 25.57
CA LYS A 216 -6.86 32.59 26.23
C LYS A 216 -7.17 33.54 27.39
N ALA A 217 -8.25 34.30 27.30
CA ALA A 217 -8.64 35.26 28.33
C ALA A 217 -9.46 34.62 29.47
N ASN A 218 -10.06 33.44 29.23
CA ASN A 218 -10.87 32.75 30.22
C ASN A 218 -10.84 31.24 30.00
N ALA A 219 -9.98 30.54 30.74
CA ALA A 219 -9.86 29.08 30.68
C ALA A 219 -11.17 28.33 31.03
N GLY A 220 -12.15 28.97 31.67
CA GLY A 220 -13.48 28.40 31.91
C GLY A 220 -14.31 28.24 30.62
N THR A 221 -13.99 29.00 29.57
CA THR A 221 -14.55 28.83 28.23
C THR A 221 -13.69 27.83 27.47
N ASN A 222 -14.05 26.55 27.54
CA ASN A 222 -13.31 25.49 26.87
C ASN A 222 -14.22 24.40 26.28
N THR A 223 -13.64 23.54 25.46
CA THR A 223 -14.23 22.27 25.01
C THR A 223 -13.09 21.29 24.73
N GLU A 224 -13.34 19.99 24.84
CA GLU A 224 -12.35 18.97 24.55
C GLU A 224 -12.95 17.76 23.86
N LEU A 225 -12.12 17.11 23.05
CA LEU A 225 -12.44 15.86 22.37
C LEU A 225 -11.26 14.91 22.55
N GLU A 226 -11.57 13.65 22.78
CA GLU A 226 -10.60 12.58 23.01
C GLU A 226 -10.71 11.53 21.91
N VAL A 227 -9.57 11.13 21.34
CA VAL A 227 -9.48 10.05 20.35
C VAL A 227 -8.36 9.11 20.75
N ALA A 228 -8.63 7.80 20.71
CA ALA A 228 -7.62 6.76 20.91
C ALA A 228 -6.96 6.39 19.58
N THR A 229 -5.64 6.21 19.61
CA THR A 229 -4.89 5.70 18.45
C THR A 229 -5.15 4.22 18.21
N THR A 230 -5.04 3.80 16.96
CA THR A 230 -5.15 2.39 16.53
C THR A 230 -3.82 1.81 16.09
N LYS A 231 -2.81 2.67 15.88
CA LYS A 231 -1.49 2.32 15.37
C LYS A 231 -0.41 2.37 16.43
N THR A 232 0.61 1.52 16.29
CA THR A 232 1.80 1.47 17.15
C THR A 232 3.03 1.47 16.28
N ASN A 233 4.00 2.36 16.53
CA ASN A 233 5.19 2.54 15.69
C ASN A 233 4.88 2.82 14.20
N GLU A 234 3.74 3.44 13.93
CA GLU A 234 3.25 3.87 12.62
C GLU A 234 2.59 5.24 12.77
N TRP A 235 2.64 6.06 11.70
CA TRP A 235 1.92 7.32 11.68
C TRP A 235 0.42 7.06 11.48
N GLU A 236 -0.41 7.87 12.12
CA GLU A 236 -1.87 7.84 12.02
C GLU A 236 -2.40 9.27 11.99
N GLU A 237 -3.37 9.59 11.13
CA GLU A 237 -4.07 10.88 11.15
C GLU A 237 -5.35 10.76 11.99
N LEU A 238 -5.51 11.64 12.97
CA LEU A 238 -6.69 11.72 13.83
C LEU A 238 -7.51 12.96 13.47
N SER A 239 -8.84 12.86 13.53
CA SER A 239 -9.78 13.95 13.29
C SER A 239 -10.64 14.27 14.52
N PHE A 240 -10.78 15.54 14.82
CA PHE A 240 -11.51 16.08 15.98
C PHE A 240 -12.62 17.04 15.49
N PRO A 241 -13.87 16.56 15.36
CA PRO A 241 -14.95 17.35 14.79
C PRO A 241 -15.51 18.39 15.76
N PHE A 242 -15.54 19.66 15.36
CA PHE A 242 -16.14 20.75 16.14
C PHE A 242 -17.36 21.30 15.42
N ALA A 243 -18.47 21.42 16.15
CA ALA A 243 -19.72 21.97 15.61
C ALA A 243 -19.57 23.47 15.31
N SER A 244 -20.29 23.97 14.30
CA SER A 244 -20.32 25.40 13.95
C SER A 244 -20.78 26.31 15.10
N SER A 245 -21.53 25.78 16.06
CA SER A 245 -21.88 26.46 17.32
C SER A 245 -20.67 26.79 18.21
N GLN A 246 -19.50 26.25 17.90
CA GLN A 246 -18.23 26.52 18.58
C GLN A 246 -17.41 27.66 17.94
N THR A 247 -17.84 28.17 16.79
CA THR A 247 -17.19 29.29 16.09
C THR A 247 -17.02 30.50 17.00
N GLY A 248 -15.84 31.13 16.95
CA GLY A 248 -15.57 32.41 17.61
C GLY A 248 -15.43 32.32 19.13
N LYS A 249 -15.18 31.14 19.69
CA LYS A 249 -15.02 30.94 21.14
C LYS A 249 -13.59 30.78 21.61
N TYR A 250 -12.75 30.09 20.84
CA TYR A 250 -11.46 29.58 21.31
C TYR A 250 -10.30 30.08 20.46
N ASP A 251 -9.21 30.49 21.11
CA ASP A 251 -7.97 30.99 20.49
C ASP A 251 -6.71 30.42 21.17
N LYS A 252 -6.88 29.31 21.92
CA LYS A 252 -5.81 28.45 22.41
C LYS A 252 -6.14 26.98 22.09
N ILE A 253 -5.12 26.23 21.67
CA ILE A 253 -5.14 24.78 21.50
C ILE A 253 -4.23 24.15 22.56
N VAL A 254 -4.71 23.12 23.24
CA VAL A 254 -3.98 22.34 24.24
C VAL A 254 -4.00 20.87 23.79
N LEU A 255 -2.81 20.29 23.60
CA LEU A 255 -2.63 18.87 23.27
C LEU A 255 -2.22 18.11 24.53
N ILE A 256 -3.02 17.12 24.91
CA ILE A 256 -2.77 16.26 26.06
C ILE A 256 -2.65 14.82 25.58
N PHE A 257 -1.46 14.25 25.75
CA PHE A 257 -1.19 12.86 25.41
C PHE A 257 -1.36 11.99 26.66
N ASP A 258 -2.16 10.93 26.58
CA ASP A 258 -2.47 10.00 27.68
C ASP A 258 -2.80 10.70 29.00
N LEU A 259 -3.94 11.40 29.01
CA LEU A 259 -4.48 11.98 30.24
C LEU A 259 -4.63 10.90 31.33
N ALA A 260 -4.51 11.31 32.59
CA ALA A 260 -4.62 10.46 33.78
C ALA A 260 -3.46 9.45 33.98
N THR A 261 -2.46 9.42 33.10
CA THR A 261 -1.26 8.58 33.25
C THR A 261 -0.02 9.42 33.54
N LYS A 262 0.65 9.12 34.67
CA LYS A 262 1.99 9.64 34.96
C LYS A 262 3.01 8.75 34.26
N ASN A 263 3.55 9.21 33.15
CA ASN A 263 4.57 8.49 32.38
C ASN A 263 5.60 9.47 31.82
N THR A 264 6.73 8.94 31.34
CA THR A 264 7.78 9.68 30.66
C THR A 264 7.82 9.36 29.16
N ASN A 265 6.67 8.97 28.61
CA ASN A 265 6.58 8.51 27.23
C ASN A 265 6.80 9.66 26.25
N THR A 266 7.20 9.28 25.04
CA THR A 266 7.42 10.20 23.92
C THR A 266 6.33 10.02 22.87
N TYR A 267 5.83 11.14 22.36
CA TYR A 267 4.85 11.22 21.29
C TYR A 267 5.37 12.18 20.23
N TYR A 268 5.05 11.89 18.98
CA TYR A 268 5.37 12.75 17.86
C TYR A 268 4.07 13.18 17.20
N PHE A 269 4.03 14.42 16.72
CA PHE A 269 2.90 14.91 15.96
C PHE A 269 3.35 15.85 14.85
N ASP A 270 2.49 15.98 13.87
CA ASP A 270 2.67 16.82 12.69
C ASP A 270 1.31 17.15 12.07
N ASP A 271 1.30 18.08 11.11
CA ASP A 271 0.12 18.48 10.35
C ASP A 271 -1.11 18.78 11.22
N LEU A 272 -0.93 19.50 12.34
CA LEU A 272 -2.05 20.02 13.11
C LEU A 272 -2.73 21.14 12.32
N ALA A 273 -3.87 20.82 11.71
CA ALA A 273 -4.52 21.69 10.74
C ALA A 273 -6.04 21.78 10.94
N LEU A 274 -6.64 22.86 10.44
CA LEU A 274 -8.08 22.90 10.18
C LEU A 274 -8.43 21.95 9.03
N TYR A 275 -9.60 21.31 9.10
CA TYR A 275 -10.18 20.60 7.96
C TYR A 275 -11.64 20.99 7.76
N GLY A 276 -12.12 20.88 6.53
CA GLY A 276 -13.47 21.30 6.11
C GLY A 276 -13.43 22.16 4.84
N THR A 277 -14.54 22.78 4.51
CA THR A 277 -14.73 23.56 3.26
C THR A 277 -14.10 24.96 3.27
N GLY A 278 -13.50 25.44 4.37
CA GLY A 278 -12.89 26.78 4.41
C GLY A 278 -11.80 27.00 5.45
N GLY A 279 -10.75 26.18 5.43
CA GLY A 279 -9.60 26.34 6.31
C GLY A 279 -8.37 25.66 5.76
N GLY A 280 -7.47 26.46 5.21
CA GLY A 280 -6.33 26.78 6.05
C GLY A 280 -5.08 25.93 5.94
N GLY A 281 -4.96 25.08 4.95
CA GLY A 281 -3.74 24.36 4.65
C GLY A 281 -4.03 23.54 3.42
N THR A 282 -3.68 24.07 2.25
CA THR A 282 -3.79 23.30 1.02
C THR A 282 -2.88 22.08 1.14
N ALA A 283 -3.44 20.92 1.51
CA ALA A 283 -3.25 19.81 0.60
C ALA A 283 -3.97 20.26 -0.67
N ALA A 284 -3.18 20.59 -1.69
CA ALA A 284 -3.71 21.11 -2.94
C ALA A 284 -4.71 20.08 -3.47
N CYS A 285 -5.99 20.43 -3.42
CA CYS A 285 -6.93 19.70 -4.22
C CYS A 285 -6.48 19.84 -5.68
N THR A 286 -6.57 18.77 -6.44
CA THR A 286 -6.19 18.75 -7.84
C THR A 286 -7.36 19.32 -8.63
N THR A 287 -7.08 20.33 -9.46
CA THR A 287 -8.10 20.86 -10.37
C THR A 287 -8.21 19.92 -11.55
N GLU A 288 -9.44 19.49 -11.83
CA GLU A 288 -9.70 18.60 -12.95
C GLU A 288 -9.44 19.27 -14.30
N THR A 289 -8.80 18.54 -15.20
CA THR A 289 -8.43 19.05 -16.53
C THR A 289 -9.35 18.52 -17.63
N VAL A 290 -9.99 17.38 -17.39
CA VAL A 290 -10.87 16.69 -18.34
C VAL A 290 -12.20 16.33 -17.68
N GLU A 291 -13.29 16.43 -18.44
CA GLU A 291 -14.63 16.02 -18.03
C GLU A 291 -15.45 15.70 -19.28
N SER A 292 -16.27 14.66 -19.22
CA SER A 292 -17.17 14.28 -20.30
C SER A 292 -18.41 13.60 -19.75
N MET A 293 -19.57 14.02 -20.27
CA MET A 293 -20.87 13.42 -19.98
C MET A 293 -21.39 12.59 -21.17
N SER A 294 -20.57 12.39 -22.21
CA SER A 294 -20.96 11.58 -23.37
C SER A 294 -20.82 10.09 -23.04
N ALA A 295 -21.63 9.25 -23.68
CA ALA A 295 -21.50 7.81 -23.51
C ALA A 295 -20.16 7.26 -24.03
N ALA A 296 -19.59 7.88 -25.08
CA ALA A 296 -18.37 7.39 -25.74
C ALA A 296 -17.09 7.68 -24.95
N SER A 297 -17.07 8.72 -24.12
CA SER A 297 -15.89 9.13 -23.36
C SER A 297 -16.20 9.49 -21.91
N LEU A 298 -17.20 8.82 -21.33
CA LEU A 298 -17.74 9.10 -20.01
C LEU A 298 -16.62 9.29 -18.97
N ASN A 299 -16.57 10.48 -18.38
CA ASN A 299 -15.62 10.84 -17.35
C ASN A 299 -16.19 11.98 -16.50
N VAL A 300 -16.96 11.63 -15.47
CA VAL A 300 -17.61 12.61 -14.58
C VAL A 300 -16.69 12.92 -13.42
N THR A 301 -15.95 14.02 -13.54
CA THR A 301 -14.90 14.46 -12.61
C THR A 301 -15.29 15.72 -11.82
N PHE A 302 -16.44 16.33 -12.11
CA PHE A 302 -16.84 17.61 -11.53
C PHE A 302 -15.83 18.74 -11.78
N LYS A 303 -15.17 18.73 -12.94
CA LYS A 303 -14.43 19.90 -13.45
C LYS A 303 -15.31 21.14 -13.56
N SER A 304 -16.59 20.96 -13.86
CA SER A 304 -17.61 22.01 -13.90
C SER A 304 -18.91 21.55 -13.25
N ASP A 305 -19.79 22.50 -12.93
CA ASP A 305 -21.07 22.21 -12.27
C ASP A 305 -22.01 21.42 -13.20
N GLN A 306 -22.23 20.14 -12.88
CA GLN A 306 -23.11 19.24 -13.63
C GLN A 306 -24.55 19.16 -13.07
N THR A 307 -24.93 20.03 -12.13
CA THR A 307 -26.26 19.98 -11.48
C THR A 307 -27.42 19.94 -12.48
N ALA A 308 -27.31 20.63 -13.63
CA ALA A 308 -28.35 20.63 -14.66
C ALA A 308 -28.48 19.31 -15.44
N LYS A 309 -27.45 18.45 -15.42
CA LYS A 309 -27.42 17.16 -16.13
C LYS A 309 -27.70 15.97 -15.22
N ILE A 310 -27.60 16.15 -13.91
CA ILE A 310 -27.87 15.12 -12.91
C ILE A 310 -29.29 15.32 -12.39
N LYS A 311 -30.15 14.35 -12.66
CA LYS A 311 -31.52 14.31 -12.14
C LYS A 311 -31.52 13.61 -10.79
N ASN A 312 -32.48 13.96 -9.93
CA ASN A 312 -32.70 13.32 -8.64
C ASN A 312 -34.10 12.71 -8.59
N ASP A 313 -34.21 11.61 -7.85
CA ASP A 313 -35.47 10.95 -7.52
C ASP A 313 -35.36 10.46 -6.07
N GLY A 314 -36.06 11.12 -5.15
CA GLY A 314 -35.91 10.85 -3.71
C GLY A 314 -34.61 11.35 -3.08
N THR A 315 -33.78 12.11 -3.81
CA THR A 315 -32.50 12.66 -3.34
C THR A 315 -32.40 14.16 -3.56
N THR A 316 -31.38 14.80 -2.98
CA THR A 316 -30.85 16.07 -3.45
C THR A 316 -29.45 15.87 -4.04
N PHE A 317 -29.09 16.71 -4.99
CA PHE A 317 -27.74 16.75 -5.58
C PHE A 317 -27.16 18.16 -5.43
N ALA A 318 -25.87 18.25 -5.10
CA ALA A 318 -25.13 19.50 -5.08
C ALA A 318 -23.71 19.32 -5.63
N TYR A 319 -23.26 20.28 -6.43
CA TYR A 319 -21.86 20.46 -6.79
C TYR A 319 -21.13 21.17 -5.62
N GLU A 320 -20.28 20.42 -4.90
CA GLU A 320 -19.69 20.88 -3.64
C GLU A 320 -18.16 20.84 -3.68
N THR A 321 -17.51 21.67 -2.86
CA THR A 321 -16.08 21.51 -2.59
C THR A 321 -15.84 20.16 -1.94
N ASN A 322 -14.86 19.40 -2.42
CA ASN A 322 -14.51 18.11 -1.85
C ASN A 322 -14.16 18.27 -0.36
N PRO A 323 -14.93 17.68 0.58
CA PRO A 323 -14.70 17.85 2.00
C PRO A 323 -13.45 17.11 2.51
N LYS A 324 -12.84 16.27 1.66
CA LYS A 324 -11.73 15.35 1.96
C LYS A 324 -10.75 15.23 0.79
N SER A 325 -10.36 16.37 0.18
CA SER A 325 -9.38 16.40 -0.92
C SER A 325 -7.92 16.24 -0.48
N ASP A 326 -7.70 16.19 0.83
CA ASP A 326 -6.41 16.25 1.50
C ASP A 326 -5.88 14.87 1.90
N THR A 327 -6.67 13.81 1.71
CA THR A 327 -6.35 12.44 2.12
C THR A 327 -6.97 11.41 1.15
N GLY A 328 -6.26 10.31 0.92
CA GLY A 328 -6.78 9.17 0.16
C GLY A 328 -6.71 9.30 -1.36
N ILE A 329 -7.55 8.53 -2.06
CA ILE A 329 -7.48 8.31 -3.52
C ILE A 329 -8.16 9.41 -4.37
N ASN A 330 -8.94 10.29 -3.75
CA ASN A 330 -9.63 11.39 -4.42
C ASN A 330 -9.07 12.71 -3.90
N THR A 331 -8.24 13.34 -4.73
CA THR A 331 -7.65 14.65 -4.45
C THR A 331 -8.41 15.78 -5.15
N SER A 332 -9.49 15.52 -5.87
CA SER A 332 -10.19 16.48 -6.73
C SER A 332 -10.78 17.64 -5.92
N CYS A 333 -10.78 18.85 -6.48
CA CYS A 333 -11.30 20.04 -5.79
C CYS A 333 -12.81 20.06 -5.58
N LYS A 334 -13.54 19.37 -6.44
CA LYS A 334 -14.99 19.43 -6.56
C LYS A 334 -15.52 18.03 -6.74
N VAL A 335 -16.68 17.76 -6.15
CA VAL A 335 -17.31 16.44 -6.12
C VAL A 335 -18.82 16.60 -6.22
N GLY A 336 -19.51 15.53 -6.59
CA GLY A 336 -20.95 15.42 -6.48
C GLY A 336 -21.34 15.00 -5.07
N LYS A 337 -22.15 15.81 -4.39
CA LYS A 337 -22.78 15.45 -3.11
C LYS A 337 -24.21 15.02 -3.35
N VAL A 338 -24.57 13.87 -2.79
CA VAL A 338 -25.92 13.32 -2.81
C VAL A 338 -26.41 13.15 -1.39
N THR A 339 -27.61 13.63 -1.09
CA THR A 339 -28.28 13.37 0.17
C THR A 339 -29.59 12.66 -0.11
N ASN A 340 -29.76 11.46 0.44
CA ASN A 340 -31.05 10.78 0.38
C ASN A 340 -32.07 11.54 1.22
N LEU A 341 -33.31 11.62 0.75
CA LEU A 341 -34.38 12.29 1.50
C LEU A 341 -35.13 11.33 2.42
N GLY A 342 -34.80 10.03 2.37
CA GLY A 342 -35.47 9.00 3.12
C GLY A 342 -36.93 8.97 2.73
N ILE A 343 -37.22 9.04 1.44
CA ILE A 343 -38.59 8.96 0.93
C ILE A 343 -38.88 7.49 0.63
N ALA A 344 -37.99 6.86 -0.14
CA ALA A 344 -38.10 5.47 -0.55
C ALA A 344 -36.77 4.72 -0.43
N PRO A 345 -36.79 3.37 -0.37
CA PRO A 345 -35.57 2.57 -0.39
C PRO A 345 -34.86 2.53 -1.76
N TRP A 346 -35.34 3.29 -2.75
CA TRP A 346 -34.77 3.42 -4.09
C TRP A 346 -34.44 4.88 -4.43
N ASP A 347 -34.17 5.71 -3.42
CA ASP A 347 -33.70 7.08 -3.63
C ASP A 347 -32.39 7.05 -4.47
N ASN A 348 -32.34 7.82 -5.56
CA ASN A 348 -31.26 7.78 -6.55
C ASN A 348 -30.96 9.12 -7.23
N ILE A 349 -29.84 9.13 -7.97
CA ILE A 349 -29.55 10.13 -8.99
C ILE A 349 -29.44 9.47 -10.38
N GLN A 350 -29.69 10.25 -11.43
CA GLN A 350 -29.74 9.75 -12.81
C GLN A 350 -28.97 10.65 -13.76
N ILE A 351 -28.29 10.03 -14.71
CA ILE A 351 -27.55 10.68 -15.79
C ILE A 351 -28.05 10.10 -17.11
N ASP A 352 -28.71 10.92 -17.92
CA ASP A 352 -29.06 10.57 -19.30
C ASP A 352 -27.86 10.83 -20.21
N LEU A 353 -27.54 9.89 -21.08
CA LEU A 353 -26.41 9.95 -22.00
C LEU A 353 -26.88 10.22 -23.44
N ASP A 354 -25.98 10.78 -24.24
CA ASP A 354 -26.21 11.13 -25.65
C ASP A 354 -26.27 9.93 -26.59
N ALA A 355 -25.70 8.79 -26.19
CA ALA A 355 -25.72 7.53 -26.91
C ALA A 355 -25.77 6.34 -25.95
N LYS A 356 -25.84 5.12 -26.51
CA LYS A 356 -25.77 3.89 -25.71
C LYS A 356 -24.31 3.60 -25.34
N LEU A 357 -24.10 3.16 -24.09
CA LEU A 357 -22.79 2.79 -23.55
C LEU A 357 -22.19 1.59 -24.30
N ASP A 358 -20.87 1.57 -24.38
CA ASP A 358 -20.09 0.51 -25.02
C ASP A 358 -19.10 -0.13 -24.05
N PHE A 359 -19.32 -1.42 -23.78
CA PHE A 359 -18.48 -2.27 -22.92
C PHE A 359 -17.75 -3.33 -23.76
N THR A 360 -17.62 -3.16 -25.08
CA THR A 360 -16.81 -4.07 -25.90
C THR A 360 -15.33 -3.90 -25.60
N THR A 361 -14.90 -2.67 -25.37
CA THR A 361 -13.51 -2.31 -25.02
C THR A 361 -13.33 -2.05 -23.53
N HIS A 362 -14.39 -2.12 -22.71
CA HIS A 362 -14.35 -1.82 -21.27
C HIS A 362 -14.95 -2.96 -20.44
N SER A 363 -14.44 -3.16 -19.22
CA SER A 363 -14.95 -4.18 -18.29
C SER A 363 -16.11 -3.69 -17.41
N GLY A 364 -16.39 -2.39 -17.41
CA GLY A 364 -17.50 -1.80 -16.67
C GLY A 364 -17.27 -0.31 -16.38
N LEU A 365 -17.89 0.16 -15.30
CA LEU A 365 -17.74 1.52 -14.78
C LEU A 365 -17.04 1.49 -13.42
N LYS A 366 -16.16 2.46 -13.17
CA LYS A 366 -15.59 2.71 -11.85
C LYS A 366 -16.03 4.07 -11.34
N ILE A 367 -16.06 4.21 -10.02
CA ILE A 367 -16.51 5.42 -9.33
C ILE A 367 -15.77 5.55 -8.00
N LYS A 368 -15.31 6.76 -7.67
CA LYS A 368 -14.81 7.08 -6.33
C LYS A 368 -15.97 7.52 -5.46
N VAL A 369 -16.06 7.00 -4.25
CA VAL A 369 -17.16 7.29 -3.32
C VAL A 369 -16.65 7.50 -1.89
N TYR A 370 -17.33 8.39 -1.16
CA TYR A 370 -17.09 8.66 0.25
C TYR A 370 -18.42 8.75 1.00
N SER A 371 -18.48 8.15 2.19
CA SER A 371 -19.58 8.37 3.15
C SER A 371 -19.16 7.98 4.57
N ALA A 372 -19.78 8.67 5.54
CA ALA A 372 -19.65 8.38 6.96
C ALA A 372 -20.43 7.13 7.40
N LYS A 373 -21.36 6.65 6.57
CA LYS A 373 -22.11 5.42 6.85
C LYS A 373 -21.30 4.20 6.48
N ALA A 374 -21.20 3.27 7.44
CA ALA A 374 -20.54 1.99 7.26
C ALA A 374 -21.46 0.97 6.58
N GLY A 375 -20.88 0.06 5.81
CA GLY A 375 -21.58 -1.11 5.28
C GLY A 375 -22.61 -0.82 4.19
N THR A 376 -22.56 0.33 3.52
CA THR A 376 -23.47 0.64 2.42
C THR A 376 -23.02 -0.03 1.12
N LYS A 377 -23.96 -0.17 0.18
CA LYS A 377 -23.73 -0.75 -1.15
C LYS A 377 -24.02 0.28 -2.23
N VAL A 378 -23.01 0.60 -3.04
CA VAL A 378 -23.20 1.46 -4.21
C VAL A 378 -23.63 0.58 -5.38
N THR A 379 -24.79 0.91 -5.93
CA THR A 379 -25.43 0.15 -7.00
C THR A 379 -25.61 1.04 -8.21
N ILE A 380 -25.09 0.61 -9.36
CA ILE A 380 -25.35 1.26 -10.64
C ILE A 380 -26.32 0.38 -11.44
N LYS A 381 -27.43 1.01 -11.84
CA LYS A 381 -28.37 0.46 -12.80
C LYS A 381 -28.22 1.19 -14.13
N LEU A 382 -28.11 0.42 -15.20
CA LEU A 382 -28.14 0.93 -16.58
C LEU A 382 -29.53 0.71 -17.16
N GLU A 383 -30.11 1.75 -17.75
CA GLU A 383 -31.45 1.70 -18.35
C GLU A 383 -31.46 2.24 -19.78
N GLU A 384 -32.44 1.82 -20.58
CA GLU A 384 -32.78 2.46 -21.85
C GLU A 384 -33.77 3.60 -21.64
N ILE A 385 -33.42 4.80 -22.11
CA ILE A 385 -34.29 5.97 -22.11
C ILE A 385 -35.55 5.63 -22.92
N GLY A 386 -36.73 5.83 -22.32
CA GLY A 386 -38.02 5.53 -22.92
C GLY A 386 -38.48 4.07 -22.76
N ASN A 387 -37.65 3.18 -22.19
CA ASN A 387 -38.01 1.79 -21.91
C ASN A 387 -37.33 1.30 -20.62
N SER A 388 -37.87 1.69 -19.47
CA SER A 388 -37.33 1.31 -18.14
C SER A 388 -37.37 -0.19 -17.86
N GLY A 389 -38.14 -0.97 -18.62
CA GLY A 389 -38.15 -2.43 -18.56
C GLY A 389 -36.88 -3.07 -19.13
N ASN A 390 -36.12 -2.36 -19.98
CA ASN A 390 -34.82 -2.78 -20.47
C ASN A 390 -33.72 -2.18 -19.58
N SER A 391 -33.27 -2.97 -18.60
CA SER A 391 -32.24 -2.53 -17.65
C SER A 391 -31.38 -3.68 -17.13
N THR A 392 -30.24 -3.33 -16.55
CA THR A 392 -29.36 -4.23 -15.79
C THR A 392 -28.80 -3.48 -14.59
N GLU A 393 -28.53 -4.18 -13.49
CA GLU A 393 -28.09 -3.57 -12.24
C GLU A 393 -26.97 -4.38 -11.60
N VAL A 394 -25.93 -3.69 -11.13
CA VAL A 394 -24.82 -4.30 -10.41
C VAL A 394 -24.47 -3.41 -9.23
N GLY A 395 -24.30 -3.99 -8.05
CA GLY A 395 -23.88 -3.22 -6.89
C GLY A 395 -22.77 -3.89 -6.10
N VAL A 396 -21.93 -3.03 -5.52
CA VAL A 396 -20.66 -3.37 -4.89
C VAL A 396 -20.69 -2.82 -3.47
N ALA A 397 -20.32 -3.66 -2.50
CA ALA A 397 -20.23 -3.26 -1.12
C ALA A 397 -19.05 -2.32 -0.91
N ARG A 398 -19.25 -1.22 -0.17
CA ARG A 398 -18.14 -0.41 0.31
C ARG A 398 -17.46 -1.09 1.48
N THR A 399 -16.14 -0.99 1.53
CA THR A 399 -15.32 -1.54 2.63
C THR A 399 -14.82 -0.45 3.57
N LYS A 400 -14.88 0.82 3.13
CA LYS A 400 -14.36 1.98 3.86
C LYS A 400 -15.47 2.82 4.50
N THR A 401 -15.17 3.40 5.66
CA THR A 401 -16.06 4.33 6.39
C THR A 401 -15.28 5.61 6.68
N ASN A 402 -15.84 6.79 6.39
CA ASN A 402 -15.14 8.08 6.51
C ASN A 402 -13.84 8.18 5.70
N GLU A 403 -13.71 7.41 4.61
CA GLU A 403 -12.57 7.44 3.68
C GLU A 403 -13.10 7.31 2.24
N TRP A 404 -12.34 7.85 1.27
CA TRP A 404 -12.60 7.63 -0.15
C TRP A 404 -12.21 6.20 -0.56
N GLU A 405 -13.02 5.59 -1.41
CA GLU A 405 -12.78 4.27 -2.00
C GLU A 405 -13.18 4.27 -3.48
N GLU A 406 -12.42 3.58 -4.34
CA GLU A 406 -12.74 3.41 -5.77
C GLU A 406 -13.42 2.06 -5.93
N LEU A 407 -14.65 2.07 -6.42
CA LEU A 407 -15.42 0.87 -6.67
C LEU A 407 -15.42 0.55 -8.16
N SER A 408 -15.10 -0.68 -8.50
CA SER A 408 -15.19 -1.22 -9.85
C SER A 408 -16.50 -2.01 -10.00
N ILE A 409 -17.39 -1.54 -10.87
CA ILE A 409 -18.75 -2.07 -11.07
C ILE A 409 -18.81 -2.73 -12.46
N PRO A 410 -18.70 -4.07 -12.53
CA PRO A 410 -18.54 -4.78 -13.79
C PRO A 410 -19.81 -4.78 -14.62
N PHE A 411 -19.66 -4.51 -15.93
CA PHE A 411 -20.72 -4.71 -16.92
C PHE A 411 -20.14 -5.51 -18.09
N PRO A 412 -20.73 -6.67 -18.44
CA PRO A 412 -20.19 -7.52 -19.49
C PRO A 412 -20.36 -6.87 -20.87
N SER A 413 -19.54 -7.25 -21.84
CA SER A 413 -19.65 -6.79 -23.23
C SER A 413 -21.03 -7.02 -23.87
N SER A 414 -21.79 -8.00 -23.37
CA SER A 414 -23.20 -8.22 -23.75
C SER A 414 -24.15 -7.09 -23.33
N ALA A 415 -23.74 -6.14 -22.49
CA ALA A 415 -24.48 -4.94 -22.12
C ALA A 415 -24.28 -3.78 -23.12
N SER A 416 -23.28 -3.87 -24.00
CA SER A 416 -22.94 -2.83 -24.97
C SER A 416 -24.09 -2.54 -25.93
N GLY A 417 -24.29 -1.26 -26.25
CA GLY A 417 -25.30 -0.83 -27.22
C GLY A 417 -26.74 -1.01 -26.74
N LYS A 418 -26.98 -1.21 -25.43
CA LYS A 418 -28.33 -1.40 -24.86
C LYS A 418 -28.85 -0.22 -24.06
N PHE A 419 -28.00 0.44 -23.29
CA PHE A 419 -28.41 1.39 -22.25
C PHE A 419 -27.79 2.77 -22.46
N ASN A 420 -28.55 3.82 -22.23
CA ASN A 420 -28.16 5.24 -22.38
C ASN A 420 -28.58 6.09 -21.18
N LYS A 421 -28.85 5.45 -20.04
CA LYS A 421 -29.05 6.10 -18.75
C LYS A 421 -28.29 5.35 -17.67
N ILE A 422 -27.61 6.09 -16.80
CA ILE A 422 -26.99 5.60 -15.57
C ILE A 422 -27.84 6.06 -14.39
N VAL A 423 -28.22 5.13 -13.52
CA VAL A 423 -28.93 5.38 -12.27
C VAL A 423 -28.04 4.90 -11.12
N ILE A 424 -27.77 5.75 -10.15
CA ILE A 424 -26.86 5.46 -9.04
C ILE A 424 -27.63 5.49 -7.72
N PHE A 425 -27.55 4.38 -6.98
CA PHE A 425 -28.07 4.24 -5.62
C PHE A 425 -26.89 4.08 -4.68
N PHE A 426 -26.82 4.87 -3.62
CA PHE A 426 -25.73 4.76 -2.64
C PHE A 426 -26.02 3.79 -1.48
N ASP A 427 -27.30 3.46 -1.27
CA ASP A 427 -27.77 2.48 -0.28
C ASP A 427 -29.14 1.91 -0.69
N LEU A 428 -29.18 1.23 -1.83
CA LEU A 428 -30.41 0.61 -2.35
C LEU A 428 -31.01 -0.38 -1.33
N GLU A 429 -32.34 -0.47 -1.31
CA GLU A 429 -33.16 -1.27 -0.38
C GLU A 429 -33.30 -0.67 1.02
N ASN A 430 -32.55 0.39 1.35
CA ASN A 430 -32.60 1.05 2.64
C ASN A 430 -33.20 2.47 2.53
N LYS A 431 -34.10 2.78 3.46
CA LYS A 431 -34.65 4.13 3.61
C LYS A 431 -33.77 4.91 4.58
N ASP A 432 -33.01 5.87 4.09
CA ASP A 432 -32.11 6.68 4.91
C ASP A 432 -32.09 8.15 4.50
N SER A 433 -31.51 8.99 5.34
CA SER A 433 -31.28 10.42 5.04
C SER A 433 -29.78 10.75 5.01
N ASP A 434 -28.96 9.79 4.60
CA ASP A 434 -27.51 9.88 4.66
C ASP A 434 -26.93 10.67 3.50
N THR A 435 -25.71 11.13 3.69
CA THR A 435 -24.96 11.88 2.67
C THR A 435 -23.82 11.05 2.11
N TYR A 436 -23.68 11.14 0.80
CA TYR A 436 -22.69 10.47 0.00
C TYR A 436 -22.00 11.47 -0.91
N TYR A 437 -20.72 11.26 -1.16
CA TYR A 437 -19.94 12.03 -2.12
C TYR A 437 -19.41 11.08 -3.17
N PHE A 438 -19.38 11.52 -4.42
CA PHE A 438 -18.81 10.74 -5.50
C PHE A 438 -18.07 11.59 -6.50
N ASP A 439 -17.19 10.92 -7.24
CA ASP A 439 -16.35 11.51 -8.26
C ASP A 439 -15.78 10.44 -9.19
N ASP A 440 -15.12 10.87 -10.27
CA ASP A 440 -14.42 10.02 -11.22
C ASP A 440 -15.26 8.83 -11.72
N LEU A 441 -16.53 9.07 -12.05
CA LEU A 441 -17.36 8.06 -12.71
C LEU A 441 -16.90 7.93 -14.15
N THR A 442 -16.21 6.84 -14.47
CA THR A 442 -15.64 6.58 -15.79
C THR A 442 -15.61 5.08 -16.11
N PHE A 443 -15.23 4.72 -17.34
CA PHE A 443 -15.01 3.32 -17.72
C PHE A 443 -13.75 2.74 -17.05
N TYR A 444 -13.72 1.42 -16.84
CA TYR A 444 -12.51 0.72 -16.41
C TYR A 444 -12.35 -0.63 -17.10
N GLY A 445 -11.12 -1.15 -17.03
CA GLY A 445 -10.72 -2.41 -17.61
C GLY A 445 -10.71 -2.39 -19.13
N THR A 446 -9.97 -3.31 -19.73
CA THR A 446 -10.03 -3.58 -21.16
C THR A 446 -10.94 -4.79 -21.33
N GLY A 447 -12.08 -4.60 -21.98
CA GLY A 447 -13.13 -5.62 -22.08
C GLY A 447 -12.60 -6.98 -22.56
N SER A 448 -13.11 -8.06 -21.97
CA SER A 448 -13.00 -9.41 -22.52
C SER A 448 -13.88 -9.51 -23.77
N GLY A 449 -13.37 -9.08 -24.92
CA GLY A 449 -14.11 -9.13 -26.18
C GLY A 449 -13.43 -8.42 -27.33
N SER A 450 -12.61 -9.16 -28.09
CA SER A 450 -12.26 -8.91 -29.50
C SER A 450 -12.18 -7.45 -29.94
N GLY A 451 -11.00 -6.84 -29.78
CA GLY A 451 -10.73 -5.44 -30.05
C GLY A 451 -10.72 -5.05 -31.53
N GLY A 452 -11.03 -3.78 -31.77
CA GLY A 452 -10.74 -3.03 -32.99
C GLY A 452 -10.86 -1.52 -32.74
N GLY A 453 -9.79 -0.75 -33.00
CA GLY A 453 -9.78 0.73 -32.97
C GLY A 453 -8.52 1.34 -32.36
N THR A 454 -7.35 1.18 -32.99
CA THR A 454 -6.60 2.21 -33.76
C THR A 454 -5.95 3.33 -32.96
N GLY A 455 -4.68 3.15 -32.60
CA GLY A 455 -3.82 4.24 -32.14
C GLY A 455 -2.56 3.86 -31.36
N GLY A 456 -1.83 2.82 -31.76
CA GLY A 456 -0.57 2.36 -31.13
C GLY A 456 -0.74 0.98 -30.50
N GLY A 457 -0.14 -0.04 -31.14
CA GLY A 457 -0.11 -1.43 -30.67
C GLY A 457 -1.43 -1.96 -30.11
N THR A 458 -2.44 -2.23 -30.95
CA THR A 458 -3.62 -2.97 -30.51
C THR A 458 -3.15 -4.27 -29.85
N PRO A 459 -3.50 -4.56 -28.57
CA PRO A 459 -3.18 -5.85 -27.98
C PRO A 459 -3.77 -6.91 -28.90
N ALA A 460 -2.92 -7.80 -29.39
CA ALA A 460 -3.36 -8.86 -30.27
C ALA A 460 -4.47 -9.65 -29.55
N THR A 461 -5.50 -10.08 -30.27
CA THR A 461 -6.58 -10.89 -29.69
C THR A 461 -5.98 -12.06 -28.91
N GLY A 462 -6.31 -12.16 -27.61
CA GLY A 462 -5.75 -13.20 -26.72
C GLY A 462 -4.49 -12.79 -25.94
N ASP A 463 -4.13 -11.50 -25.96
CA ASP A 463 -3.05 -10.97 -25.12
C ASP A 463 -3.44 -10.96 -23.64
N ILE A 464 -2.57 -11.54 -22.81
CA ILE A 464 -2.71 -11.63 -21.35
C ILE A 464 -1.77 -10.67 -20.60
N ALA A 465 -0.94 -9.89 -21.30
CA ALA A 465 -0.16 -8.81 -20.71
C ALA A 465 -1.07 -7.63 -20.34
N ALA A 466 -0.82 -6.99 -19.20
CA ALA A 466 -1.60 -5.85 -18.74
C ALA A 466 -0.84 -4.55 -19.03
N ASN A 467 -1.49 -3.54 -19.63
CA ASN A 467 -0.85 -2.25 -19.89
C ASN A 467 0.51 -2.39 -20.60
N GLY A 468 0.55 -3.20 -21.67
CA GLY A 468 1.79 -3.52 -22.38
C GLY A 468 2.44 -2.32 -23.08
N GLY A 469 1.65 -1.34 -23.49
CA GLY A 469 2.10 -0.09 -24.11
C GLY A 469 2.23 1.09 -23.15
N PHE A 470 1.99 0.91 -21.84
CA PHE A 470 2.17 1.96 -20.82
C PHE A 470 1.32 3.24 -20.99
N GLU A 471 0.34 3.23 -21.89
CA GLU A 471 -0.49 4.39 -22.25
C GLU A 471 -1.41 4.90 -21.12
N THR A 472 -1.50 4.17 -20.01
CA THR A 472 -2.13 4.67 -18.77
C THR A 472 -1.30 5.75 -18.08
N GLY A 473 -0.05 5.98 -18.52
CA GLY A 473 0.89 6.89 -17.87
C GLY A 473 1.46 6.36 -16.56
N ASP A 474 1.25 5.08 -16.25
CA ASP A 474 1.70 4.41 -15.03
C ASP A 474 2.09 2.94 -15.27
N PHE A 475 2.45 2.23 -14.20
CA PHE A 475 2.79 0.80 -14.23
C PHE A 475 1.63 -0.10 -13.79
N THR A 476 0.38 0.33 -13.96
CA THR A 476 -0.79 -0.47 -13.56
C THR A 476 -0.72 -1.86 -14.21
N GLY A 477 -0.82 -2.92 -13.40
CA GLY A 477 -0.75 -4.31 -13.85
C GLY A 477 0.66 -4.92 -13.92
N TRP A 478 1.70 -4.15 -13.57
CA TRP A 478 3.10 -4.56 -13.51
C TRP A 478 3.63 -4.58 -12.07
N ALA A 479 4.51 -5.54 -11.76
CA ALA A 479 5.31 -5.54 -10.54
C ALA A 479 6.62 -4.77 -10.78
N VAL A 480 6.90 -3.79 -9.93
CA VAL A 480 8.01 -2.84 -10.10
C VAL A 480 8.99 -2.99 -8.94
N TYR A 481 10.21 -3.41 -9.24
CA TYR A 481 11.29 -3.57 -8.25
C TYR A 481 12.48 -2.71 -8.65
N LYS A 482 12.58 -1.51 -8.08
CA LYS A 482 13.64 -0.56 -8.46
C LYS A 482 15.05 -1.09 -8.19
N ASN A 483 15.24 -1.90 -7.14
CA ASN A 483 16.53 -2.53 -6.78
C ASN A 483 17.71 -1.53 -6.88
N GLY A 484 17.47 -0.31 -6.36
CA GLY A 484 18.36 0.85 -6.37
C GLY A 484 18.61 1.53 -7.72
N GLY A 485 18.12 0.99 -8.84
CA GLY A 485 18.07 1.65 -10.14
C GLY A 485 16.79 2.48 -10.35
N VAL A 486 16.58 2.90 -11.59
CA VAL A 486 15.43 3.71 -12.02
C VAL A 486 14.47 2.85 -12.84
N ILE A 487 13.19 2.98 -12.53
CA ILE A 487 12.08 2.50 -13.37
C ILE A 487 11.06 3.64 -13.44
N GLU A 488 10.78 4.13 -14.63
CA GLU A 488 9.88 5.26 -14.87
C GLU A 488 9.07 5.09 -16.15
N VAL A 489 7.86 5.65 -16.18
CA VAL A 489 7.10 5.78 -17.41
C VAL A 489 7.62 7.02 -18.14
N ASP A 490 8.14 6.84 -19.34
CA ASP A 490 8.79 7.87 -20.14
C ASP A 490 7.86 8.30 -21.27
N ASN A 491 7.67 9.61 -21.42
CA ASN A 491 6.86 10.21 -22.48
C ASN A 491 7.69 10.97 -23.54
N THR A 492 9.00 10.83 -23.48
CA THR A 492 9.96 11.43 -24.42
C THR A 492 10.45 10.43 -25.44
N GLN A 493 10.38 9.13 -25.10
CA GLN A 493 10.83 8.02 -25.92
C GLN A 493 9.76 6.91 -25.88
N SER A 494 8.91 6.83 -26.90
CA SER A 494 7.96 5.72 -27.11
C SER A 494 8.13 5.13 -28.51
N LYS A 495 7.71 3.88 -28.74
CA LYS A 495 7.68 3.27 -30.07
C LYS A 495 6.40 3.65 -30.80
N THR A 496 5.28 3.56 -30.07
CA THR A 496 3.96 4.01 -30.52
C THR A 496 3.21 4.57 -29.32
N GLY A 497 2.25 5.47 -29.53
CA GLY A 497 1.56 6.10 -28.42
C GLY A 497 2.43 7.14 -27.70
N THR A 498 2.04 7.48 -26.49
CA THR A 498 2.60 8.58 -25.70
C THR A 498 3.68 8.10 -24.74
N TYR A 499 3.59 6.87 -24.24
CA TYR A 499 4.36 6.40 -23.09
C TYR A 499 5.13 5.12 -23.41
N SER A 500 6.23 4.90 -22.68
CA SER A 500 6.91 3.60 -22.62
C SER A 500 7.51 3.39 -21.23
N ALA A 501 8.00 2.19 -20.94
CA ALA A 501 8.76 1.94 -19.72
C ALA A 501 10.25 2.15 -19.94
N LYS A 502 10.91 2.84 -19.01
CA LYS A 502 12.37 2.99 -18.99
C LYS A 502 12.96 2.39 -17.73
N LEU A 503 13.92 1.50 -17.90
CA LEU A 503 14.76 0.93 -16.85
C LEU A 503 16.17 1.49 -17.00
N PHE A 504 16.75 1.99 -15.92
CA PHE A 504 18.12 2.49 -15.92
C PHE A 504 18.92 2.02 -14.71
N ALA A 505 20.09 1.44 -14.96
CA ALA A 505 21.05 0.99 -13.96
C ALA A 505 22.40 1.70 -14.17
N SER A 506 23.05 2.06 -13.06
CA SER A 506 24.37 2.71 -13.01
C SER A 506 25.22 2.07 -11.89
N PRO A 507 26.52 2.41 -11.75
CA PRO A 507 27.46 1.62 -10.95
C PRO A 507 27.16 1.66 -9.45
N SER A 508 26.42 0.66 -8.97
CA SER A 508 26.32 0.30 -7.55
C SER A 508 25.68 -1.09 -7.33
N GLY A 509 25.74 -1.98 -8.35
CA GLY A 509 25.12 -3.31 -8.29
C GLY A 509 23.59 -3.27 -8.44
N LEU A 510 23.09 -2.29 -9.20
CA LEU A 510 21.66 -2.01 -9.34
C LEU A 510 21.04 -2.87 -10.44
N ASN A 511 19.89 -3.46 -10.13
CA ASN A 511 19.17 -4.38 -11.03
C ASN A 511 17.67 -4.04 -11.09
N PRO A 512 17.26 -2.83 -11.51
CA PRO A 512 15.86 -2.49 -11.68
C PRO A 512 15.16 -3.56 -12.52
N THR A 513 14.09 -4.11 -11.97
CA THR A 513 13.35 -5.25 -12.49
C THR A 513 11.88 -4.88 -12.64
N LEU A 514 11.33 -5.12 -13.82
CA LEU A 514 9.93 -4.89 -14.16
C LEU A 514 9.30 -6.21 -14.62
N LYS A 515 8.15 -6.59 -14.05
CA LYS A 515 7.53 -7.90 -14.33
C LYS A 515 6.03 -7.84 -14.65
N GLN A 516 5.60 -8.65 -15.62
CA GLN A 516 4.22 -9.12 -15.73
C GLN A 516 4.14 -10.44 -14.97
N GLU A 517 3.68 -10.44 -13.73
CA GLU A 517 3.71 -11.65 -12.89
C GLU A 517 2.48 -12.54 -13.11
N ARG A 518 2.73 -13.85 -13.21
CA ARG A 518 1.71 -14.91 -13.08
C ARG A 518 0.49 -14.74 -13.99
N LYS A 519 0.70 -14.28 -15.22
CA LYS A 519 -0.38 -14.09 -16.20
C LYS A 519 -0.97 -15.42 -16.62
N GLY A 520 -2.30 -15.49 -16.62
CA GLY A 520 -3.02 -16.73 -16.94
C GLY A 520 -2.91 -17.82 -15.86
N ALA A 521 -2.52 -17.49 -14.61
CA ALA A 521 -2.48 -18.44 -13.50
C ALA A 521 -3.79 -19.25 -13.38
N GLY A 522 -3.65 -20.56 -13.18
CA GLY A 522 -4.75 -21.54 -13.20
C GLY A 522 -5.32 -21.88 -14.59
N GLY A 523 -4.97 -21.12 -15.63
CA GLY A 523 -5.46 -21.31 -17.00
C GLY A 523 -4.45 -21.93 -17.98
N ILE A 524 -3.15 -21.83 -17.70
CA ILE A 524 -2.07 -22.39 -18.54
C ILE A 524 -2.05 -23.92 -18.46
N LYS A 525 -1.78 -24.58 -19.59
CA LYS A 525 -1.68 -26.04 -19.70
C LYS A 525 -0.34 -26.45 -20.31
N VAL A 526 0.13 -27.64 -19.90
CA VAL A 526 1.27 -28.30 -20.57
C VAL A 526 0.95 -28.47 -22.06
N GLY A 527 1.90 -28.08 -22.91
CA GLY A 527 1.75 -28.10 -24.36
C GLY A 527 1.20 -26.81 -24.97
N ASP A 528 0.72 -25.85 -24.17
CA ASP A 528 0.33 -24.54 -24.69
C ASP A 528 1.54 -23.84 -25.34
N LYS A 529 1.28 -23.06 -26.39
CA LYS A 529 2.30 -22.23 -27.04
C LYS A 529 2.21 -20.81 -26.51
N VAL A 530 3.28 -20.30 -25.92
CA VAL A 530 3.35 -18.92 -25.42
C VAL A 530 4.13 -18.09 -26.42
N LYS A 531 3.49 -17.09 -27.03
CA LYS A 531 4.16 -16.09 -27.87
C LYS A 531 4.33 -14.80 -27.09
N ILE A 532 5.57 -14.32 -27.05
CA ILE A 532 5.94 -13.07 -26.41
C ILE A 532 6.41 -12.11 -27.50
N THR A 533 5.87 -10.89 -27.49
CA THR A 533 6.27 -9.79 -28.37
C THR A 533 6.50 -8.55 -27.51
N PHE A 534 7.53 -7.77 -27.81
CA PHE A 534 7.73 -6.44 -27.22
C PHE A 534 8.62 -5.60 -28.11
N ASP A 535 8.45 -4.29 -28.05
CA ASP A 535 9.37 -3.31 -28.63
C ASP A 535 10.42 -2.91 -27.59
N TYR A 536 11.66 -2.74 -28.03
CA TYR A 536 12.74 -2.31 -27.17
C TYR A 536 13.73 -1.37 -27.85
N LEU A 537 14.35 -0.52 -27.04
CA LEU A 537 15.46 0.36 -27.40
C LEU A 537 16.38 0.47 -26.18
N GLY A 538 17.67 0.68 -26.37
CA GLY A 538 18.54 0.85 -25.21
C GLY A 538 20.03 0.89 -25.51
N SER A 539 20.81 1.25 -24.50
CA SER A 539 22.26 1.34 -24.57
C SER A 539 22.92 0.72 -23.34
N LEU A 540 24.12 0.17 -23.57
CA LEU A 540 25.02 -0.29 -22.52
C LEU A 540 26.30 0.55 -22.60
N THR A 541 26.82 0.96 -21.45
CA THR A 541 28.15 1.56 -21.34
C THR A 541 28.98 0.80 -20.28
N GLY A 542 30.30 0.82 -20.42
CA GLY A 542 31.22 0.06 -19.58
C GLY A 542 31.19 -1.46 -19.82
N ILE A 543 32.07 -2.20 -19.14
CA ILE A 543 32.30 -3.64 -19.35
C ILE A 543 31.36 -4.58 -18.57
N SER A 544 30.41 -4.03 -17.80
CA SER A 544 29.50 -4.81 -16.93
C SER A 544 28.03 -4.43 -17.03
N GLY A 545 27.65 -3.68 -18.06
CA GLY A 545 26.25 -3.44 -18.41
C GLY A 545 25.66 -4.66 -19.12
N ALA A 546 24.45 -5.07 -18.75
CA ALA A 546 23.72 -6.14 -19.41
C ALA A 546 22.20 -5.95 -19.30
N TYR A 547 21.45 -6.70 -20.10
CA TYR A 547 20.01 -6.92 -19.88
C TYR A 547 19.79 -8.39 -19.52
N SER A 548 18.90 -8.64 -18.57
CA SER A 548 18.33 -9.97 -18.35
C SER A 548 16.83 -9.89 -18.65
N ILE A 549 16.40 -10.60 -19.69
CA ILE A 549 14.98 -10.71 -20.04
C ILE A 549 14.63 -12.19 -20.01
N GLN A 550 13.63 -12.55 -19.23
CA GLN A 550 13.27 -13.95 -18.99
C GLN A 550 11.76 -14.12 -18.97
N SER A 551 11.29 -15.29 -19.41
CA SER A 551 9.93 -15.73 -19.15
C SER A 551 9.95 -17.00 -18.30
N PHE A 552 9.12 -17.02 -17.26
CA PHE A 552 8.96 -18.15 -16.37
C PHE A 552 7.58 -18.78 -16.56
N VAL A 553 7.53 -20.10 -16.65
CA VAL A 553 6.30 -20.85 -16.35
C VAL A 553 6.35 -21.18 -14.87
N GLU A 554 5.46 -20.56 -14.10
CA GLU A 554 5.43 -20.60 -12.65
C GLU A 554 4.69 -21.86 -12.18
N ALA A 555 5.23 -22.52 -11.17
CA ALA A 555 4.60 -23.58 -10.40
C ALA A 555 3.97 -23.01 -9.12
N ALA A 556 3.21 -23.81 -8.38
CA ALA A 556 2.66 -23.42 -7.08
C ALA A 556 3.77 -23.01 -6.09
N ASN A 557 4.92 -23.69 -6.16
CA ASN A 557 6.09 -23.48 -5.29
C ASN A 557 7.40 -23.39 -6.09
N GLY A 558 7.51 -22.39 -6.96
CA GLY A 558 8.75 -22.09 -7.70
C GLY A 558 8.53 -21.97 -9.20
N VAL A 559 9.56 -22.31 -9.98
CA VAL A 559 9.53 -22.18 -11.44
C VAL A 559 9.65 -23.55 -12.09
N ASN A 560 8.74 -23.85 -13.01
CA ASN A 560 8.74 -25.09 -13.78
C ASN A 560 9.61 -24.99 -15.05
N GLN A 561 9.62 -23.83 -15.71
CA GLN A 561 10.38 -23.61 -16.93
C GLN A 561 10.88 -22.17 -16.99
N VAL A 562 12.14 -21.98 -17.38
CA VAL A 562 12.75 -20.67 -17.63
C VAL A 562 13.08 -20.56 -19.12
N VAL A 563 12.71 -19.45 -19.75
CA VAL A 563 13.03 -19.10 -21.13
C VAL A 563 13.82 -17.81 -21.13
N ASN A 564 15.12 -17.90 -21.41
CA ASN A 564 15.99 -16.74 -21.52
C ASN A 564 15.80 -16.06 -22.89
N ILE A 565 15.58 -14.75 -22.87
CA ILE A 565 15.37 -13.92 -24.05
C ILE A 565 16.60 -13.01 -24.21
N ALA A 566 17.35 -13.23 -25.28
CA ALA A 566 18.52 -12.42 -25.60
C ALA A 566 18.16 -11.34 -26.63
N VAL A 567 18.43 -10.08 -26.30
CA VAL A 567 18.33 -8.95 -27.22
C VAL A 567 19.65 -8.19 -27.26
N THR A 568 19.99 -7.64 -28.43
CA THR A 568 21.17 -6.77 -28.58
C THR A 568 20.77 -5.31 -28.39
N PRO A 569 21.48 -4.52 -27.56
CA PRO A 569 21.22 -3.09 -27.42
C PRO A 569 21.23 -2.36 -28.76
N THR A 570 20.36 -1.37 -28.90
CA THR A 570 20.07 -0.70 -30.17
C THR A 570 19.65 0.74 -29.91
N ALA A 571 20.17 1.66 -30.72
CA ALA A 571 19.81 3.08 -30.65
C ALA A 571 18.49 3.41 -31.36
N THR A 572 17.87 2.43 -32.02
CA THR A 572 16.56 2.56 -32.67
C THR A 572 15.64 1.45 -32.19
N TRP A 573 14.35 1.74 -32.05
CA TRP A 573 13.35 0.77 -31.62
C TRP A 573 13.31 -0.47 -32.52
N GLN A 574 13.48 -1.64 -31.92
CA GLN A 574 13.34 -2.96 -32.55
C GLN A 574 12.18 -3.72 -31.91
N THR A 575 11.52 -4.56 -32.69
CA THR A 575 10.49 -5.48 -32.19
C THR A 575 11.11 -6.86 -31.98
N PHE A 576 11.01 -7.41 -30.77
CA PHE A 576 11.37 -8.79 -30.48
C PHE A 576 10.11 -9.67 -30.51
N THR A 577 10.23 -10.90 -31.02
CA THR A 577 9.18 -11.90 -30.96
C THR A 577 9.77 -13.28 -30.76
N THR A 578 9.23 -14.05 -29.82
CA THR A 578 9.55 -15.47 -29.64
C THR A 578 8.29 -16.28 -29.36
N THR A 579 8.36 -17.59 -29.57
CA THR A 579 7.32 -18.52 -29.17
C THR A 579 7.95 -19.77 -28.59
N TYR A 580 7.50 -20.20 -27.42
CA TYR A 580 7.92 -21.44 -26.80
C TYR A 580 6.72 -22.31 -26.43
N THR A 581 6.96 -23.60 -26.23
CA THR A 581 5.94 -24.55 -25.75
C THR A 581 6.11 -24.77 -24.25
N VAL A 582 5.00 -24.75 -23.51
CA VAL A 582 4.97 -25.04 -22.08
C VAL A 582 5.35 -26.51 -21.85
N ALA A 583 6.47 -26.73 -21.15
CA ALA A 583 7.00 -28.05 -20.84
C ALA A 583 6.15 -28.80 -19.81
N ALA A 584 6.37 -30.11 -19.69
CA ALA A 584 5.71 -30.94 -18.69
C ALA A 584 6.09 -30.50 -17.26
N GLY A 585 5.11 -30.47 -16.35
CA GLY A 585 5.28 -30.12 -14.94
C GLY A 585 4.12 -29.29 -14.38
N ASP A 586 4.30 -28.70 -13.20
CA ASP A 586 3.30 -27.81 -12.59
C ASP A 586 3.35 -26.44 -13.27
N VAL A 587 2.21 -26.00 -13.81
CA VAL A 587 2.07 -24.74 -14.56
C VAL A 587 1.02 -23.82 -13.95
N SER A 588 0.56 -24.17 -12.74
CA SER A 588 -0.57 -23.54 -12.06
C SER A 588 -0.33 -22.06 -11.74
N GLY A 589 0.94 -21.65 -11.61
CA GLY A 589 1.32 -20.26 -11.33
C GLY A 589 1.24 -19.32 -12.52
N GLY A 590 1.02 -19.81 -13.75
CA GLY A 590 0.91 -18.98 -14.96
C GLY A 590 2.25 -18.60 -15.58
N ILE A 591 2.26 -17.53 -16.38
CA ILE A 591 3.44 -17.02 -17.08
C ILE A 591 3.90 -15.71 -16.44
N THR A 592 5.15 -15.67 -15.99
CA THR A 592 5.82 -14.41 -15.64
C THR A 592 6.72 -13.97 -16.79
N LEU A 593 6.73 -12.68 -17.13
CA LEU A 593 7.70 -12.06 -18.03
C LEU A 593 8.45 -10.97 -17.27
N GLU A 594 9.77 -11.04 -17.29
CA GLU A 594 10.68 -10.20 -16.50
C GLU A 594 11.66 -9.45 -17.41
N PHE A 595 11.84 -8.16 -17.14
CA PHE A 595 12.83 -7.29 -17.76
C PHE A 595 13.74 -6.71 -16.68
N VAL A 596 15.06 -6.82 -16.86
CA VAL A 596 16.06 -6.29 -15.93
C VAL A 596 17.13 -5.53 -16.70
N ALA A 597 17.38 -4.27 -16.32
CA ALA A 597 18.61 -3.58 -16.69
C ALA A 597 19.65 -3.83 -15.58
N ILE A 598 20.82 -4.34 -15.93
CA ILE A 598 21.86 -4.77 -14.98
C ILE A 598 23.06 -3.86 -15.14
N CYS A 599 23.57 -3.33 -14.04
CA CYS A 599 24.87 -2.70 -14.03
C CYS A 599 25.71 -3.17 -12.83
N GLY A 600 26.84 -3.82 -13.13
CA GLY A 600 27.79 -4.27 -12.11
C GLY A 600 28.43 -3.10 -11.34
N GLY A 601 29.15 -3.41 -10.27
CA GLY A 601 29.86 -2.42 -9.45
C GLY A 601 31.08 -1.77 -10.12
N VAL A 602 31.31 -2.00 -11.42
CA VAL A 602 32.46 -1.42 -12.14
C VAL A 602 32.16 0.03 -12.52
N GLN A 603 33.07 0.94 -12.14
CA GLN A 603 32.95 2.35 -12.48
C GLN A 603 32.78 2.58 -13.99
N GLY A 604 31.84 3.45 -14.37
CA GLY A 604 31.53 3.77 -15.75
C GLY A 604 30.59 2.78 -16.45
N CYS A 605 30.05 1.79 -15.73
CA CYS A 605 28.96 0.96 -16.22
C CYS A 605 27.63 1.73 -16.28
N SER A 606 26.82 1.51 -17.31
CA SER A 606 25.39 1.83 -17.26
C SER A 606 24.60 0.96 -18.22
N SER A 607 23.32 0.77 -17.92
CA SER A 607 22.37 0.05 -18.77
C SER A 607 21.07 0.82 -18.83
N THR A 608 20.64 1.22 -20.02
CA THR A 608 19.34 1.89 -20.25
C THR A 608 18.51 1.02 -21.15
N LEU A 609 17.34 0.58 -20.70
CA LEU A 609 16.42 -0.25 -21.47
C LEU A 609 15.04 0.39 -21.49
N TYR A 610 14.58 0.75 -22.68
CA TYR A 610 13.21 1.15 -22.96
C TYR A 610 12.42 -0.05 -23.48
N ILE A 611 11.20 -0.22 -23.00
CA ILE A 611 10.27 -1.29 -23.37
C ILE A 611 8.91 -0.69 -23.69
N ASP A 612 8.28 -1.17 -24.76
CA ASP A 612 6.96 -0.74 -25.20
C ASP A 612 6.21 -1.92 -25.86
N ASN A 613 4.90 -1.79 -26.05
CA ASN A 613 4.02 -2.76 -26.74
C ASN A 613 4.23 -4.23 -26.30
N VAL A 614 4.33 -4.47 -24.99
CA VAL A 614 4.54 -5.82 -24.44
C VAL A 614 3.27 -6.65 -24.57
N SER A 615 3.41 -7.83 -25.17
CA SER A 615 2.33 -8.74 -25.47
C SER A 615 2.72 -10.18 -25.13
N VAL A 616 1.80 -10.91 -24.50
CA VAL A 616 1.92 -12.33 -24.18
C VAL A 616 0.65 -13.02 -24.65
N ILE A 617 0.73 -13.92 -25.62
CA ILE A 617 -0.43 -14.63 -26.19
C ILE A 617 -0.26 -16.14 -25.97
N ILE A 618 -1.32 -16.78 -25.50
CA ILE A 618 -1.38 -18.24 -25.33
C ILE A 618 -2.11 -18.86 -26.52
N ASN A 619 -1.48 -19.87 -27.14
CA ASN A 619 -1.93 -20.53 -28.37
C ASN A 619 -2.22 -19.52 -29.51
N PRO A 620 -1.21 -18.71 -29.91
CA PRO A 620 -1.31 -17.68 -30.94
C PRO A 620 -1.56 -18.21 -32.37
#